data_AF-A0A2E9XF81-F1
#
_entry.id   AF-A0A2E9XF81-F1
#
_cell.length_a   1.000
_cell.length_b   1.000
_cell.length_c   1.000
_cell.angle_alpha   90.00
_cell.angle_beta   90.00
_cell.angle_gamma   90.00
#
_symmetry.space_group_name_H-M   'P 1'
#
loop_
_entity.id
_entity.type
_entity.pdbx_description
1 polymer ?
#
loop_
_entity_poly.entity_id
_entity_poly.type
_entity_poly.pdbx_seq_one_letter_code
_entity_poly.pdbx_strand_id
1 'polypeptide(L)'
;MFLRKLNLIIKGFCIGSADVIPGVSGSTIAFILGIYPKLINAIKSFDSKWLSMIFSLNFRSGLQRPDFNFLIPLGVGILSAVFFFTRIIPLPLLVRTHSEIIYGLFFGLVLGSIILFL
;
A
#
# COMPACT_ATOMS: atom_id res chain seq x y z
N MET A 1 9.34 -14.49 12.11
CA MET A 1 9.84 -13.33 11.33
C MET A 1 9.32 -13.34 9.88
N PHE A 2 9.41 -14.46 9.16
CA PHE A 2 8.94 -14.60 7.76
C PHE A 2 7.43 -14.33 7.59
N LEU A 3 6.57 -14.94 8.40
CA LEU A 3 5.12 -14.75 8.36
C LEU A 3 4.68 -13.28 8.49
N ARG A 4 5.39 -12.49 9.28
CA ARG A 4 5.11 -11.05 9.43
C ARG A 4 5.43 -10.26 8.16
N LYS A 5 6.52 -10.60 7.47
CA LYS A 5 6.87 -9.99 6.18
C LYS A 5 5.87 -10.40 5.10
N LEU A 6 5.45 -11.67 5.07
CA LEU A 6 4.42 -12.14 4.14
C LEU A 6 3.09 -11.41 4.34
N ASN A 7 2.64 -11.24 5.59
CA ASN A 7 1.44 -10.46 5.90
C ASN A 7 1.57 -9.01 5.39
N LEU A 8 2.72 -8.36 5.57
CA LEU A 8 2.95 -7.01 5.03
C LEU A 8 2.92 -6.97 3.50
N ILE A 9 3.45 -7.98 2.82
CA ILE A 9 3.38 -8.10 1.35
C ILE A 9 1.92 -8.22 0.91
N ILE A 10 1.12 -9.07 1.57
CA ILE A 10 -0.31 -9.23 1.26
C ILE A 10 -1.05 -7.91 1.48
N LYS A 11 -0.83 -7.23 2.61
CA LYS A 11 -1.43 -5.92 2.88
C LYS A 11 -1.02 -4.87 1.83
N GLY A 12 0.25 -4.88 1.43
CA GLY A 12 0.76 -4.03 0.35
C GLY A 12 0.09 -4.35 -0.98
N PHE A 13 -0.12 -5.62 -1.30
CA PHE A 13 -0.83 -6.05 -2.49
C PHE A 13 -2.26 -5.52 -2.50
N CYS A 14 -2.99 -5.63 -1.39
CA CYS A 14 -4.34 -5.05 -1.26
C CYS A 14 -4.36 -3.53 -1.47
N ILE A 15 -3.39 -2.80 -0.91
CA ILE A 15 -3.26 -1.34 -1.11
C ILE A 15 -2.99 -1.02 -2.58
N GLY A 16 -2.02 -1.69 -3.20
CA GLY A 16 -1.69 -1.46 -4.62
C GLY A 16 -2.82 -1.87 -5.57
N SER A 17 -3.64 -2.86 -5.18
CA SER A 17 -4.83 -3.24 -5.94
C SER A 17 -5.84 -2.10 -5.97
N ALA A 18 -6.08 -1.45 -4.83
CA ALA A 18 -6.98 -0.32 -4.72
C ALA A 18 -6.50 0.89 -5.53
N ASP A 19 -5.20 1.20 -5.50
CA ASP A 19 -4.65 2.37 -6.21
C ASP A 19 -4.71 2.25 -7.74
N VAL A 20 -4.86 1.04 -8.29
CA VAL A 20 -5.04 0.84 -9.74
C VAL A 20 -6.46 1.21 -10.20
N ILE A 21 -7.44 1.20 -9.30
CA ILE A 21 -8.84 1.44 -9.65
C ILE A 21 -9.21 2.90 -9.40
N PRO A 22 -9.72 3.61 -10.42
CA PRO A 22 -10.08 5.01 -10.26
C PRO A 22 -11.22 5.18 -9.26
N GLY A 23 -11.02 6.10 -8.30
CA GLY A 23 -12.00 6.40 -7.25
C GLY A 23 -11.82 5.61 -5.96
N VAL A 24 -10.88 4.66 -5.89
CA VAL A 24 -10.57 3.90 -4.67
C VAL A 24 -9.24 4.39 -4.11
N SER A 25 -9.18 4.70 -2.81
CA SER A 25 -7.95 5.16 -2.17
C SER A 25 -7.22 4.03 -1.45
N GLY A 26 -5.97 3.73 -1.84
CA GLY A 26 -5.12 2.79 -1.13
C GLY A 26 -4.87 3.19 0.33
N SER A 27 -4.96 4.49 0.66
CA SER A 27 -4.87 4.98 2.04
C SER A 27 -6.04 4.50 2.92
N THR A 28 -7.24 4.38 2.34
CA THR A 28 -8.42 3.83 3.03
C THR A 28 -8.26 2.33 3.27
N ILE A 29 -7.72 1.60 2.29
CA ILE A 29 -7.39 0.18 2.48
C ILE A 29 -6.32 -0.01 3.55
N ALA A 30 -5.28 0.83 3.57
CA ALA A 30 -4.27 0.80 4.63
C ALA A 30 -4.87 1.04 6.02
N PHE A 31 -5.91 1.89 6.11
CA PHE A 31 -6.64 2.18 7.34
C PHE A 31 -7.48 0.97 7.77
N ILE A 32 -8.28 0.41 6.87
CA ILE A 32 -9.06 -0.83 7.11
C ILE A 32 -8.15 -1.98 7.56
N LEU A 33 -6.96 -2.12 6.96
CA LEU A 33 -5.99 -3.16 7.31
C LEU A 33 -5.20 -2.88 8.61
N GLY A 34 -5.50 -1.77 9.30
CA GLY A 34 -4.90 -1.37 10.57
C GLY A 34 -3.43 -0.97 10.49
N ILE A 35 -2.90 -0.69 9.30
CA ILE A 35 -1.49 -0.34 9.10
C ILE A 35 -1.26 1.13 8.77
N TYR A 36 -2.32 1.92 8.59
CA TYR A 36 -2.24 3.33 8.24
C TYR A 36 -1.39 4.18 9.20
N PRO A 37 -1.56 4.13 10.55
CA PRO A 37 -0.72 4.93 11.44
C PRO A 37 0.77 4.58 11.31
N LYS A 38 1.07 3.29 11.17
CA LYS A 38 2.44 2.80 11.00
C LYS A 38 3.01 3.23 9.65
N LEU A 39 2.22 3.20 8.58
CA LEU A 39 2.59 3.67 7.25
C LEU A 39 2.93 5.16 7.25
N ILE A 40 2.05 5.98 7.82
CA ILE A 40 2.29 7.43 7.91
C ILE A 40 3.53 7.73 8.74
N ASN A 41 3.74 7.06 9.88
CA ASN A 41 4.94 7.25 10.68
C ASN A 41 6.22 6.79 9.95
N ALA A 42 6.16 5.68 9.21
CA ALA A 42 7.28 5.21 8.40
C ALA A 42 7.60 6.20 7.27
N ILE A 43 6.60 6.81 6.63
CA ILE A 43 6.82 7.85 5.62
C ILE A 43 7.39 9.13 6.27
N LYS A 44 6.85 9.56 7.42
CA LYS A 44 7.33 10.74 8.15
C LYS A 44 8.79 10.62 8.61
N SER A 45 9.32 9.41 8.72
CA SER A 45 10.71 9.18 9.10
C SER A 45 11.72 9.66 8.05
N PHE A 46 11.29 9.87 6.80
CA PHE A 46 12.04 10.53 5.73
C PHE A 46 11.97 12.06 5.89
N ASP A 47 12.47 12.56 7.01
CA ASP A 47 12.48 13.99 7.33
C ASP A 47 13.79 14.69 6.94
N SER A 48 13.89 15.99 7.22
CA SER A 48 15.11 16.78 6.94
C SER A 48 16.36 16.23 7.62
N LYS A 49 16.21 15.53 8.76
CA LYS A 49 17.33 14.88 9.47
C LYS A 49 17.80 13.63 8.73
N TRP A 50 16.86 12.81 8.23
CA TRP A 50 17.20 11.71 7.33
C TRP A 50 17.99 12.23 6.11
N LEU A 51 17.47 13.29 5.47
CA LEU A 51 18.08 13.89 4.28
C LEU A 51 19.51 14.37 4.57
N SER A 52 19.70 15.11 5.67
CA SER A 52 21.02 15.59 6.11
C SER A 52 22.01 14.44 6.36
N MET A 53 21.57 13.34 6.96
CA MET A 53 22.44 12.17 7.21
C MET A 53 22.90 11.49 5.92
N ILE A 54 22.04 11.42 4.90
CA ILE A 54 22.39 10.90 3.58
C ILE A 54 23.42 11.81 2.90
N PHE A 55 23.25 13.13 2.96
CA PHE A 55 24.21 14.10 2.41
C PHE A 55 25.56 14.10 3.13
N SER A 56 25.58 13.85 4.45
CA SER A 56 26.81 13.72 5.22
C SER A 56 27.50 12.35 5.05
N LEU A 57 27.08 11.53 4.08
CA LEU A 57 27.58 10.16 3.82
C LEU A 57 27.49 9.22 5.03
N ASN A 58 26.68 9.56 6.04
CA ASN A 58 26.46 8.73 7.22
C ASN A 58 25.31 7.74 6.96
N PHE A 59 25.54 6.85 6.01
CA PHE A 59 24.55 5.87 5.57
C PHE A 59 24.09 4.95 6.71
N ARG A 60 24.99 4.57 7.63
CA ARG A 60 24.62 3.71 8.78
C ARG A 60 23.52 4.33 9.64
N SER A 61 23.62 5.62 9.95
CA SER A 61 22.63 6.32 10.78
C SER A 61 21.38 6.68 9.97
N GLY A 62 21.54 7.04 8.70
CA GLY A 62 20.43 7.30 7.78
C GLY A 62 19.56 6.06 7.51
N LEU A 63 20.16 4.87 7.43
CA LEU A 63 19.45 3.60 7.23
C LEU A 63 18.66 3.13 8.45
N GLN A 64 18.99 3.60 9.66
CA GLN A 64 18.29 3.20 10.89
C GLN A 64 17.03 4.02 11.18
N ARG A 65 16.86 5.18 10.51
CA ARG A 65 15.76 6.10 10.81
C ARG A 65 14.43 5.64 10.18
N PRO A 66 14.37 5.24 8.90
CA PRO A 66 13.16 4.63 8.34
C PRO A 66 13.00 3.16 8.73
N ASP A 67 11.75 2.75 8.99
CA ASP A 67 11.40 1.33 9.22
C ASP A 67 11.40 0.57 7.88
N PHE A 68 12.59 0.30 7.33
CA PHE A 68 12.75 -0.48 6.10
C PHE A 68 12.22 -1.92 6.23
N ASN A 69 12.16 -2.46 7.45
CA ASN A 69 11.56 -3.77 7.71
C ASN A 69 10.05 -3.78 7.49
N PHE A 70 9.40 -2.62 7.58
CA PHE A 70 8.00 -2.42 7.23
C PHE A 70 7.84 -1.97 5.77
N LEU A 71 8.61 -0.97 5.33
CA LEU A 71 8.44 -0.33 4.02
C LEU A 71 8.80 -1.26 2.85
N ILE A 72 9.87 -2.05 2.95
CA ILE A 72 10.32 -2.90 1.84
C ILE A 72 9.28 -3.99 1.53
N PRO A 73 8.82 -4.82 2.49
CA PRO A 73 7.80 -5.83 2.19
C PRO A 73 6.47 -5.21 1.71
N LEU A 74 6.06 -4.09 2.30
CA LEU A 74 4.85 -3.39 1.90
C LEU A 74 4.95 -2.87 0.45
N GLY A 75 6.06 -2.21 0.13
CA GLY A 75 6.33 -1.69 -1.21
C GLY A 75 6.42 -2.78 -2.27
N VAL A 76 7.04 -3.93 -1.93
CA VAL A 76 7.02 -5.12 -2.80
C VAL A 76 5.59 -5.58 -3.08
N GLY A 77 4.73 -5.62 -2.05
CA GLY A 77 3.30 -5.91 -2.20
C GLY A 77 2.62 -4.94 -3.16
N ILE A 78 2.77 -3.63 -2.94
CA ILE A 78 2.15 -2.58 -3.76
C ILE A 78 2.60 -2.69 -5.22
N LEU A 79 3.92 -2.76 -5.46
CA LEU A 79 4.48 -2.87 -6.81
C LEU A 79 4.04 -4.15 -7.51
N SER A 80 3.98 -5.27 -6.78
CA SER A 80 3.49 -6.54 -7.34
C SER A 80 2.03 -6.47 -7.76
N ALA A 81 1.17 -5.80 -6.98
CA ALA A 81 -0.23 -5.57 -7.35
C ALA A 81 -0.35 -4.67 -8.56
N VAL A 82 0.37 -3.53 -8.59
CA VAL A 82 0.37 -2.62 -9.74
C VAL A 82 0.81 -3.36 -11.01
N PHE A 83 1.88 -4.14 -10.95
CA PHE A 83 2.33 -4.92 -12.11
C PHE A 83 1.30 -5.98 -12.52
N PHE A 84 0.73 -6.72 -11.56
CA PHE A 84 -0.27 -7.74 -11.82
C PHE A 84 -1.52 -7.16 -12.50
N PHE A 85 -2.03 -6.04 -11.99
CA PHE A 85 -3.24 -5.40 -12.50
C PHE A 85 -3.04 -4.44 -13.68
N THR A 86 -1.80 -4.23 -14.10
CA THR A 86 -1.50 -3.50 -15.34
C THR A 86 -1.10 -4.44 -16.47
N ARG A 87 -0.45 -5.58 -16.16
CA ARG A 87 0.10 -6.51 -17.18
C ARG A 87 -0.65 -7.83 -17.32
N ILE A 88 -1.12 -8.42 -16.22
CA ILE A 88 -1.73 -9.76 -16.24
C ILE A 88 -3.25 -9.63 -16.37
N ILE A 89 -3.86 -8.86 -15.46
CA ILE A 89 -5.28 -8.51 -15.53
C ILE A 89 -5.33 -7.01 -15.80
N PRO A 90 -5.52 -6.54 -17.04
CA PRO A 90 -5.46 -5.11 -17.36
C PRO A 90 -6.71 -4.40 -16.82
N LEU A 91 -6.76 -4.19 -15.50
CA LEU A 91 -7.86 -3.52 -14.81
C LEU A 91 -8.23 -2.17 -15.43
N PRO A 92 -7.27 -1.32 -15.88
CA PRO A 92 -7.63 -0.07 -16.55
C PRO A 92 -8.52 -0.25 -17.78
N LEU A 93 -8.39 -1.38 -18.50
CA LEU A 93 -9.25 -1.71 -19.63
C LEU A 93 -10.61 -2.22 -19.14
N LEU A 94 -10.62 -3.13 -18.15
CA LEU A 94 -11.85 -3.70 -17.59
C LEU A 94 -12.73 -2.63 -16.94
N VAL A 95 -12.16 -1.61 -16.30
CA VAL A 95 -12.93 -0.50 -15.74
C VAL A 95 -13.66 0.28 -16.85
N ARG A 96 -13.09 0.38 -18.06
CA ARG A 96 -13.73 1.07 -19.18
C ARG A 96 -14.77 0.22 -19.90
N THR A 97 -14.54 -1.09 -20.03
CA THR A 97 -15.43 -1.99 -20.78
C THR A 97 -16.50 -2.65 -19.91
N HIS A 98 -16.24 -2.83 -18.62
CA HIS A 98 -17.11 -3.53 -17.65
C HIS A 98 -17.20 -2.75 -16.32
N SER A 99 -17.44 -1.44 -16.41
CA SER A 99 -17.52 -0.52 -15.28
C SER A 99 -18.49 -0.99 -14.18
N GLU A 100 -19.67 -1.48 -14.56
CA GLU A 100 -20.73 -1.91 -13.64
C GLU A 100 -20.27 -3.01 -12.67
N ILE A 101 -19.58 -4.03 -13.20
CA ILE A 101 -19.10 -5.17 -12.40
C ILE A 101 -17.98 -4.74 -11.46
N ILE A 102 -17.02 -3.95 -11.96
CA ILE A 102 -15.90 -3.49 -11.16
C ILE A 102 -16.40 -2.57 -10.03
N TYR A 103 -17.22 -1.57 -10.34
CA TYR A 103 -17.75 -0.67 -9.31
C TYR A 103 -18.68 -1.39 -8.33
N GLY A 104 -19.46 -2.38 -8.79
CA GLY A 104 -20.28 -3.22 -7.91
C GLY A 104 -19.44 -4.03 -6.90
N LEU A 105 -18.31 -4.61 -7.33
CA LEU A 105 -17.37 -5.30 -6.44
C LEU A 105 -16.83 -4.35 -5.36
N PHE A 106 -16.39 -3.15 -5.74
CA PHE A 106 -15.88 -2.15 -4.80
C PHE A 106 -16.94 -1.64 -3.84
N PHE A 107 -18.15 -1.41 -4.34
CA PHE A 107 -19.29 -1.03 -3.52
C PHE A 107 -19.58 -2.09 -2.44
N GLY A 108 -19.57 -3.37 -2.80
CA GLY A 108 -19.69 -4.47 -1.85
C GLY A 108 -18.56 -4.51 -0.80
N LEU A 109 -17.31 -4.27 -1.21
CA LEU A 109 -16.16 -4.17 -0.30
C LEU A 109 -16.30 -3.00 0.70
N VAL A 110 -16.74 -1.84 0.23
CA VAL A 110 -16.99 -0.66 1.08
C VAL A 110 -18.13 -0.95 2.06
N LEU A 111 -19.26 -1.50 1.60
CA LEU A 111 -20.37 -1.88 2.47
C LEU A 111 -19.94 -2.90 3.54
N GLY A 112 -19.16 -3.92 3.16
CA GLY A 112 -18.62 -4.89 4.11
C GLY A 112 -17.73 -4.24 5.17
N SER A 113 -16.97 -3.20 4.80
CA SER A 113 -16.14 -2.47 5.77
C SER A 113 -16.94 -1.70 6.82
N ILE A 114 -18.18 -1.27 6.50
CA ILE A 114 -19.04 -0.55 7.46
C ILE A 114 -19.31 -1.43 8.68
N ILE A 115 -19.53 -2.74 8.50
CA ILE A 115 -19.73 -3.70 9.60
C ILE A 115 -18.49 -3.79 10.50
N LEU A 116 -17.29 -3.64 9.93
CA LEU A 116 -16.03 -3.70 10.68
C LEU A 116 -15.77 -2.42 11.49
N PHE A 117 -16.45 -1.32 11.15
CA PHE A 117 -16.31 -0.02 11.79
C PHE A 117 -17.46 0.37 12.72
N LEU A 118 -18.58 -0.38 12.68
CA LEU A 118 -19.70 -0.31 13.64
C LEU A 118 -19.38 -1.11 14.90
#